data_AF-A0AAD5IJH9-F1
#
_entry.id   AF-A0AAD5IJH9-F1
#
_cell.length_a   1.000
_cell.length_b   1.000
_cell.length_c   1.000
_cell.angle_alpha   90.00
_cell.angle_beta   90.00
_cell.angle_gamma   90.00
#
_symmetry.space_group_name_H-M   'P 1'
#
loop_
_entity.id
_entity.type
_entity.pdbx_description
1 polymer ?
#
loop_
_entity_poly.entity_id
_entity_poly.type
_entity_poly.pdbx_seq_one_letter_code
_entity_poly.pdbx_strand_id
1 'polypeptide(L)'
;MRKPHLMFLPYLKIAFDGAKLGISRVCFSIIHSWKVCFVGSSSLAIINGDDPRTTLEDFTVPPEWILFPSNLVYSLHEAKLFLNTAQVNASGLSDLCRTGWAISGCDVFILRSCFEIESDWIKLIGDMHQKPVVPIGLLSPSLQAINKAEDSSSDNNIWVTISGWFGKQDKGSVVYIAFGSEVSLSQGEITELALGLELSGLPLFWVLRKSDESCELLEGFKERIKGRGIVWTSWAPQLWILSHDSVGGFLTHCGIISIIEGLQFGRALVMLPFQADQGLNARILKRNWSGKKSQEMRKTGRLQGMKWPKR
;
A
#
# COMPACT_ATOMS: atom_id res chain seq x y z
N MET A 1 12.67 37.56 -8.55
CA MET A 1 12.01 36.26 -8.30
C MET A 1 12.14 35.90 -6.82
N ARG A 2 11.05 35.52 -6.13
CA ARG A 2 11.11 35.08 -4.73
C ARG A 2 11.67 33.65 -4.69
N LYS A 3 12.72 33.42 -3.89
CA LYS A 3 13.23 32.05 -3.65
C LYS A 3 12.26 31.30 -2.72
N PRO A 4 11.93 30.03 -3.00
CA PRO A 4 11.12 29.24 -2.09
C PRO A 4 11.91 28.95 -0.80
N HIS A 5 11.22 28.95 0.33
CA HIS A 5 11.82 28.63 1.64
C HIS A 5 11.95 27.12 1.87
N LEU A 6 11.13 26.32 1.17
CA LEU A 6 11.03 24.87 1.34
C LEU A 6 10.93 24.18 -0.02
N MET A 7 11.62 23.06 -0.18
CA MET A 7 11.53 22.20 -1.36
C MET A 7 11.12 20.79 -0.97
N PHE A 8 10.00 20.32 -1.51
CA PHE A 8 9.55 18.93 -1.36
C PHE A 8 10.21 18.04 -2.40
N LEU A 9 10.95 17.06 -1.91
CA LEU A 9 11.57 16.00 -2.69
C LEU A 9 10.69 14.75 -2.57
N PRO A 10 10.07 14.28 -3.67
CA PRO A 10 9.52 12.93 -3.71
C PRO A 10 10.62 11.92 -3.43
N TYR A 11 10.32 10.84 -2.72
CA TYR A 11 11.31 9.85 -2.28
C TYR A 11 12.14 9.20 -3.42
N LEU A 12 11.67 9.22 -4.67
CA LEU A 12 12.39 8.71 -5.86
C LEU A 12 13.25 9.74 -6.58
N LYS A 13 13.14 11.02 -6.22
CA LYS A 13 13.96 12.08 -6.83
C LYS A 13 15.27 12.20 -6.06
N ILE A 14 16.37 12.19 -6.81
CA ILE A 14 17.69 12.50 -6.27
C ILE A 14 17.63 13.89 -5.64
N ALA A 15 18.14 14.00 -4.43
CA ALA A 15 18.20 15.28 -3.75
C ALA A 15 19.07 16.26 -4.56
N PHE A 16 18.46 17.35 -5.01
CA PHE A 16 19.20 18.50 -5.51
C PHE A 16 19.99 19.13 -4.35
N ASP A 17 21.18 19.63 -4.64
CA ASP A 17 22.01 20.37 -3.68
C ASP A 17 21.43 21.77 -3.41
N GLY A 18 20.25 21.80 -2.77
CA GLY A 18 19.56 23.02 -2.35
C GLY A 18 20.25 23.74 -1.18
N ALA A 19 21.23 23.08 -0.54
CA ALA A 19 22.04 23.66 0.54
C ALA A 19 22.86 24.86 0.01
N LYS A 20 23.41 24.76 -1.20
CA LYS A 20 24.09 25.89 -1.88
C LYS A 20 23.19 27.11 -2.11
N LEU A 21 21.88 26.93 -2.08
CA LEU A 21 20.89 27.99 -2.29
C LEU A 21 20.23 28.48 -0.99
N GLY A 22 20.59 27.89 0.17
CA GLY A 22 19.99 28.21 1.47
C GLY A 22 18.54 27.76 1.60
N ILE A 23 18.11 26.73 0.86
CA ILE A 23 16.73 26.24 0.84
C ILE A 23 16.62 24.98 1.68
N SER A 24 15.69 24.95 2.64
CA SER A 24 15.40 23.74 3.42
C SER A 24 14.74 22.66 2.55
N ARG A 25 15.20 21.42 2.69
CA ARG A 25 14.81 20.27 1.88
C ARG A 25 14.00 19.31 2.73
N VAL A 26 12.85 18.91 2.20
CA VAL A 26 11.95 17.98 2.87
C VAL A 26 11.79 16.76 2.00
N CYS A 27 12.11 15.59 2.54
CA CYS A 27 11.79 14.34 1.87
C CYS A 27 10.41 13.89 2.33
N PHE A 28 9.46 13.82 1.39
CA PHE A 28 8.13 13.29 1.66
C PHE A 28 8.04 11.83 1.21
N SER A 29 7.88 10.92 2.16
CA SER A 29 7.72 9.50 1.91
C SER A 29 6.26 9.07 1.97
N ILE A 30 5.80 8.47 0.88
CA ILE A 30 4.55 7.71 0.83
C ILE A 30 4.75 6.24 1.21
N ILE A 31 6.00 5.81 1.37
CA ILE A 31 6.38 4.49 1.87
C ILE A 31 6.38 4.53 3.40
N HIS A 32 5.87 3.46 4.01
CA HIS A 32 5.81 3.30 5.46
C HIS A 32 7.19 3.21 6.12
N SER A 33 7.26 3.64 7.38
CA SER A 33 8.56 3.76 8.06
C SER A 33 9.26 2.41 8.23
N TRP A 34 8.51 1.34 8.50
CA TRP A 34 9.10 0.00 8.59
C TRP A 34 9.81 -0.43 7.31
N LYS A 35 9.30 -0.06 6.11
CA LYS A 35 9.96 -0.40 4.85
C LYS A 35 11.27 0.36 4.71
N VAL A 36 11.31 1.64 5.07
CA VAL A 36 12.55 2.44 5.05
C VAL A 36 13.57 1.85 6.02
N CYS A 37 13.16 1.52 7.25
CA CYS A 37 14.02 0.83 8.22
C CYS A 37 14.50 -0.53 7.70
N PHE A 38 13.72 -1.24 6.88
CA PHE A 38 14.11 -2.54 6.36
C PHE A 38 15.26 -2.46 5.34
N VAL A 39 15.38 -1.36 4.60
CA VAL A 39 16.24 -1.29 3.40
C VAL A 39 17.72 -1.21 3.75
N GLY A 40 18.09 -0.57 4.86
CA GLY A 40 19.49 -0.52 5.29
C GLY A 40 19.64 0.26 6.60
N SER A 41 20.79 0.10 7.26
CA SER A 41 21.07 0.63 8.61
C SER A 41 21.21 2.17 8.67
N SER A 42 21.51 2.82 7.55
CA SER A 42 21.62 4.27 7.43
C SER A 42 21.45 4.71 5.97
N SER A 43 21.26 6.00 5.71
CA SER A 43 21.15 6.50 4.33
C SER A 43 22.44 6.31 3.53
N LEU A 44 23.61 6.39 4.19
CA LEU A 44 24.90 6.15 3.55
C LEU A 44 25.09 4.67 3.20
N ALA A 45 24.73 3.76 4.11
CA ALA A 45 24.78 2.32 3.82
C ALA A 45 23.90 1.97 2.62
N ILE A 46 22.70 2.56 2.52
CA ILE A 46 21.80 2.39 1.37
C ILE A 46 22.41 2.94 0.08
N ILE A 47 23.07 4.10 0.12
CA ILE A 47 23.71 4.72 -1.06
C ILE A 47 24.87 3.86 -1.56
N ASN A 48 25.72 3.39 -0.65
CA ASN A 48 26.93 2.65 -0.96
C ASN A 48 26.68 1.17 -1.27
N GLY A 49 25.52 0.64 -0.86
CA GLY A 49 25.24 -0.79 -0.92
C GLY A 49 25.92 -1.58 0.20
N ASP A 50 26.21 -0.94 1.33
CA ASP A 50 26.86 -1.55 2.50
C ASP A 50 25.83 -2.33 3.36
N ASP A 51 25.03 -3.20 2.73
CA ASP A 51 24.10 -4.08 3.43
C ASP A 51 24.81 -5.38 3.83
N PRO A 52 24.84 -5.75 5.13
CA PRO A 52 25.45 -7.01 5.56
C PRO A 52 24.69 -8.24 5.06
N ARG A 53 23.44 -8.10 4.60
CA ARG A 53 22.61 -9.19 4.09
C ARG A 53 22.97 -9.46 2.63
N THR A 54 23.35 -10.70 2.32
CA THR A 54 23.88 -11.08 0.99
C THR A 54 23.13 -12.25 0.36
N THR A 55 22.42 -13.04 1.16
CA THR A 55 21.63 -14.20 0.72
C THR A 55 20.13 -13.88 0.78
N LEU A 56 19.29 -14.71 0.14
CA LEU A 56 17.83 -14.52 0.22
C LEU A 56 17.32 -14.76 1.64
N GLU A 57 17.93 -15.70 2.33
CA GLU A 57 17.62 -16.13 3.69
C GLU A 57 17.82 -14.99 4.69
N ASP A 58 18.81 -14.11 4.47
CA ASP A 58 19.06 -12.95 5.32
C ASP A 58 17.89 -11.95 5.35
N PHE A 59 17.03 -11.95 4.32
CA PHE A 59 15.82 -11.11 4.25
C PHE A 59 14.59 -11.78 4.87
N THR A 60 14.71 -13.04 5.31
CA THR A 60 13.65 -13.80 5.98
C THR A 60 13.71 -13.71 7.51
N VAL A 61 14.68 -12.96 8.04
CA VAL A 61 14.83 -12.63 9.45
C VAL A 61 14.83 -11.10 9.64
N PRO A 62 14.44 -10.58 10.83
CA PRO A 62 14.49 -9.15 11.08
C PRO A 62 15.92 -8.61 10.99
N PRO A 63 16.15 -7.47 10.32
CA PRO A 63 17.45 -6.82 10.28
C PRO A 63 18.05 -6.56 11.68
N GLU A 64 19.36 -6.73 11.82
CA GLU A 64 20.07 -6.64 13.12
C GLU A 64 19.94 -5.28 13.79
N TRP A 65 19.77 -4.20 13.02
CA TRP A 65 19.58 -2.85 13.55
C TRP A 65 18.15 -2.59 14.06
N ILE A 66 17.22 -3.54 13.89
CA ILE A 66 15.87 -3.48 14.47
C ILE A 66 15.91 -4.20 15.82
N LEU A 67 16.17 -3.42 16.88
CA LEU A 67 16.44 -3.94 18.22
C LEU A 67 15.18 -4.27 19.05
N PHE A 68 13.99 -4.01 18.52
CA PHE A 68 12.72 -4.34 19.19
C PHE A 68 12.05 -5.54 18.53
N PRO A 69 11.26 -6.34 19.28
CA PRO A 69 10.63 -7.54 18.73
C PRO A 69 9.77 -7.22 17.51
N SER A 70 10.13 -7.74 16.34
CA SER A 70 9.46 -7.48 15.07
C SER A 70 9.31 -8.74 14.22
N ASN A 71 8.27 -8.80 13.39
CA ASN A 71 8.07 -9.80 12.34
C ASN A 71 8.23 -9.17 10.94
N LEU A 72 8.99 -8.07 10.86
CA LEU A 72 9.30 -7.38 9.62
C LEU A 72 10.32 -8.19 8.81
N VAL A 73 9.81 -9.13 8.02
CA VAL A 73 10.60 -10.05 7.20
C VAL A 73 9.92 -10.24 5.85
N TYR A 74 10.68 -10.59 4.82
CA TYR A 74 10.11 -11.14 3.59
C TYR A 74 9.99 -12.66 3.68
N SER A 75 9.12 -13.25 2.86
CA SER A 75 9.23 -14.68 2.51
C SER A 75 10.34 -14.82 1.48
N LEU A 76 10.83 -16.04 1.25
CA LEU A 76 11.89 -16.28 0.27
C LEU A 76 11.51 -15.77 -1.14
N HIS A 77 10.25 -15.98 -1.55
CA HIS A 77 9.75 -15.50 -2.84
C HIS A 77 9.69 -13.96 -2.89
N GLU A 78 9.19 -13.31 -1.84
CA GLU A 78 9.13 -11.85 -1.77
C GLU A 78 10.53 -11.21 -1.67
N ALA A 79 11.48 -11.87 -1.00
CA ALA A 79 12.86 -11.42 -0.90
C ALA A 79 13.51 -11.39 -2.30
N LYS A 80 13.26 -12.40 -3.12
CA LYS A 80 13.72 -12.43 -4.52
C LYS A 80 13.17 -11.24 -5.32
N LEU A 81 11.88 -10.94 -5.16
CA LEU A 81 11.24 -9.80 -5.82
C LEU A 81 11.77 -8.46 -5.30
N PHE A 82 12.02 -8.35 -4.00
CA PHE A 82 12.63 -7.17 -3.40
C PHE A 82 14.05 -6.94 -3.93
N LEU A 83 14.88 -7.97 -4.03
CA LEU A 83 16.25 -7.82 -4.55
C LEU A 83 16.29 -7.38 -6.02
N ASN A 84 15.25 -7.66 -6.81
CA ASN A 84 15.14 -7.08 -8.15
C ASN A 84 15.03 -5.54 -8.11
N THR A 85 14.40 -4.96 -7.08
CA THR A 85 14.33 -3.50 -6.90
C THR A 85 15.65 -2.87 -6.45
N ALA A 86 16.57 -3.69 -5.91
CA ALA A 86 17.92 -3.27 -5.56
C ALA A 86 18.85 -3.14 -6.78
N GLN A 87 18.46 -3.73 -7.92
CA GLN A 87 19.25 -3.69 -9.14
C GLN A 87 19.24 -2.31 -9.80
N VAL A 88 20.31 -2.00 -10.53
CA VAL A 88 20.40 -0.80 -11.34
C VAL A 88 19.37 -0.89 -12.47
N ASN A 89 18.49 0.10 -12.57
CA ASN A 89 17.49 0.16 -13.64
C ASN A 89 17.98 1.03 -14.81
N ALA A 90 17.11 1.25 -15.81
CA ALA A 90 17.42 2.01 -17.03
C ALA A 90 17.96 3.44 -16.77
N SER A 91 17.74 3.99 -15.58
CA SER A 91 18.27 5.31 -15.19
C SER A 91 19.72 5.31 -14.70
N GLY A 92 20.35 4.13 -14.60
CA GLY A 92 21.72 3.99 -14.07
C GLY A 92 21.82 3.97 -12.54
N LEU A 93 20.69 4.02 -11.82
CA LEU A 93 20.61 3.90 -10.37
C LEU A 93 19.52 2.91 -9.96
N SER A 94 19.66 2.26 -8.80
CA SER A 94 18.58 1.49 -8.18
C SER A 94 17.61 2.40 -7.43
N ASP A 95 16.38 1.93 -7.22
CA ASP A 95 15.37 2.66 -6.45
C ASP A 95 15.73 2.78 -4.96
N LEU A 96 16.49 1.80 -4.44
CA LEU A 96 17.06 1.86 -3.10
C LEU A 96 18.09 2.98 -2.99
N CYS A 97 19.03 3.07 -3.95
CA CYS A 97 20.02 4.13 -3.98
C CYS A 97 19.37 5.52 -4.03
N ARG A 98 18.33 5.69 -4.87
CA ARG A 98 17.53 6.94 -4.94
C ARG A 98 16.91 7.30 -3.60
N THR A 99 16.37 6.31 -2.89
CA THR A 99 15.80 6.49 -1.54
C THR A 99 16.89 6.94 -0.56
N GLY A 100 18.06 6.29 -0.58
CA GLY A 100 19.20 6.67 0.24
C GLY A 100 19.64 8.12 -0.01
N TRP A 101 19.73 8.55 -1.28
CA TRP A 101 20.04 9.93 -1.64
C TRP A 101 18.97 10.93 -1.20
N ALA A 102 17.69 10.60 -1.37
CA ALA A 102 16.58 11.46 -0.94
C ALA A 102 16.58 11.66 0.58
N ILE A 103 16.84 10.59 1.35
CA ILE A 103 16.97 10.66 2.80
C ILE A 103 18.21 11.45 3.18
N SER A 104 19.38 11.11 2.62
CA SER A 104 20.67 11.76 2.94
C SER A 104 20.63 13.27 2.66
N GLY A 105 19.99 13.67 1.57
CA GLY A 105 19.93 15.06 1.13
C GLY A 105 18.81 15.92 1.73
N CYS A 106 17.92 15.40 2.58
CA CYS A 106 16.89 16.22 3.23
C CYS A 106 17.33 16.81 4.58
N ASP A 107 16.64 17.83 5.06
CA ASP A 107 16.84 18.37 6.41
C ASP A 107 15.75 17.84 7.37
N VAL A 108 14.57 17.49 6.82
CA VAL A 108 13.43 16.88 7.54
C VAL A 108 12.83 15.74 6.73
N PHE A 109 12.44 14.67 7.41
CA PHE A 109 11.71 13.54 6.84
C PHE A 109 10.23 13.65 7.19
N ILE A 110 9.35 13.78 6.19
CA ILE A 110 7.91 13.77 6.37
C ILE A 110 7.35 12.41 5.94
N LEU A 111 6.55 11.82 6.82
CA LEU A 111 5.95 10.51 6.61
C LEU A 111 4.43 10.61 6.47
N ARG A 112 3.88 9.94 5.46
CA ARG A 112 2.44 9.63 5.40
C ARG A 112 2.12 8.52 6.42
N SER A 113 2.10 8.87 7.70
CA SER A 113 1.91 7.93 8.80
C SER A 113 1.44 8.66 10.07
N CYS A 114 1.21 7.91 11.14
CA CYS A 114 0.95 8.43 12.48
C CYS A 114 1.60 7.56 13.58
N PHE A 115 1.82 8.16 14.74
CA PHE A 115 2.48 7.49 15.86
C PHE A 115 1.68 6.29 16.40
N GLU A 116 0.35 6.33 16.30
CA GLU A 116 -0.52 5.24 16.75
C GLU A 116 -0.23 3.92 16.03
N ILE A 117 0.16 4.00 14.76
CA ILE A 117 0.45 2.84 13.92
C ILE A 117 1.94 2.52 13.92
N GLU A 118 2.81 3.54 13.88
CA GLU A 118 4.23 3.38 13.56
C GLU A 118 5.21 3.91 14.61
N SER A 119 4.78 4.22 15.84
CA SER A 119 5.63 4.78 16.92
C SER A 119 7.10 4.31 16.95
N ASP A 120 7.35 3.01 17.14
CA ASP A 120 8.70 2.44 17.22
C ASP A 120 9.51 2.63 15.92
N TRP A 121 8.83 2.52 14.77
CA TRP A 121 9.44 2.67 13.45
C TRP A 121 9.80 4.12 13.12
N ILE A 122 8.91 5.07 13.46
CA ILE A 122 9.14 6.50 13.29
C ILE A 122 10.36 6.94 14.11
N LYS A 123 10.46 6.47 15.36
CA LYS A 123 11.61 6.74 16.22
C LYS A 123 12.89 6.16 15.62
N LEU A 124 12.84 4.89 15.19
CA LEU A 124 13.99 4.20 14.61
C LEU A 124 14.53 4.91 13.35
N ILE A 125 13.67 5.39 12.44
CA ILE A 125 14.12 6.19 11.29
C ILE A 125 14.87 7.45 11.73
N GLY A 126 14.32 8.17 12.71
CA GLY A 126 14.95 9.38 13.24
C GLY A 126 16.35 9.09 13.77
N ASP A 127 16.48 8.01 14.54
CA ASP A 127 17.75 7.57 15.11
C ASP A 127 18.74 7.06 14.03
N MET A 128 18.28 6.28 13.05
CA MET A 128 19.12 5.72 11.98
C MET A 128 19.68 6.79 11.04
N HIS A 129 18.89 7.82 10.74
CA HIS A 129 19.25 8.84 9.76
C HIS A 129 19.69 10.16 10.40
N GLN A 130 19.55 10.31 11.72
CA GLN A 130 19.85 11.53 12.48
C GLN A 130 19.09 12.74 11.94
N LYS A 131 17.79 12.55 11.67
CA LYS A 131 16.90 13.59 11.11
C LYS A 131 15.60 13.72 11.90
N PRO A 132 15.04 14.94 12.00
CA PRO A 132 13.67 15.11 12.46
C PRO A 132 12.70 14.36 11.55
N VAL A 133 11.81 13.56 12.14
CA VAL A 133 10.76 12.82 11.44
C VAL A 133 9.40 13.37 11.86
N VAL A 134 8.61 13.81 10.88
CA VAL A 134 7.29 14.42 11.10
C VAL A 134 6.22 13.56 10.41
N PRO A 135 5.46 12.74 11.17
CA PRO A 135 4.27 12.09 10.63
C PRO A 135 3.16 13.12 10.41
N ILE A 136 2.54 13.12 9.23
CA ILE A 136 1.48 14.08 8.85
C ILE A 136 0.09 13.43 8.71
N GLY A 137 -0.08 12.27 9.32
CA GLY A 137 -1.29 11.47 9.24
C GLY A 137 -1.31 10.57 8.00
N LEU A 138 -2.35 9.73 7.93
CA LEU A 138 -2.53 8.76 6.85
C LEU A 138 -2.92 9.40 5.52
N LEU A 139 -3.19 10.71 5.49
CA LEU A 139 -3.62 11.47 4.31
C LEU A 139 -4.69 10.71 3.51
N SER A 140 -5.65 10.16 4.23
CA SER A 140 -6.75 9.41 3.65
C SER A 140 -7.50 10.30 2.65
N PRO A 141 -7.90 9.80 1.47
CA PRO A 141 -8.64 10.58 0.52
C PRO A 141 -9.93 11.15 1.14
N SER A 142 -10.14 12.46 0.96
CA SER A 142 -11.28 13.14 1.58
C SER A 142 -12.61 12.63 0.99
N LEU A 143 -13.62 12.45 1.84
CA LEU A 143 -15.00 12.19 1.40
C LEU A 143 -15.56 13.34 0.53
N GLN A 144 -14.98 14.54 0.60
CA GLN A 144 -15.35 15.65 -0.29
C GLN A 144 -14.89 15.43 -1.73
N ALA A 145 -13.80 14.67 -1.94
CA ALA A 145 -13.36 14.27 -3.28
C ALA A 145 -14.29 13.24 -3.90
N ILE A 146 -14.93 12.39 -3.07
CA ILE A 146 -16.00 11.48 -3.50
C ILE A 146 -17.16 12.29 -4.08
N ASN A 147 -17.65 13.31 -3.36
CA ASN A 147 -18.80 14.09 -3.79
C ASN A 147 -18.50 15.00 -4.99
N LYS A 148 -17.26 15.49 -5.15
CA LYS A 148 -16.87 16.34 -6.31
C LYS A 148 -16.62 15.55 -7.59
N ALA A 149 -16.26 14.27 -7.51
CA ALA A 149 -16.09 13.42 -8.69
C ALA A 149 -17.43 12.93 -9.26
N GLU A 150 -18.54 13.02 -8.51
CA GLU A 150 -19.89 12.75 -9.05
C GLU A 150 -20.30 13.78 -10.13
N ASP A 151 -19.68 14.97 -10.13
CA ASP A 151 -19.96 16.04 -11.09
C ASP A 151 -19.21 15.92 -12.44
N SER A 152 -18.29 14.94 -12.60
CA SER A 152 -17.64 14.66 -13.90
C SER A 152 -18.48 13.68 -14.73
N SER A 153 -18.81 14.06 -15.97
CA SER A 153 -19.81 13.33 -16.79
C SER A 153 -19.39 11.90 -17.21
N SER A 154 -18.08 11.61 -17.29
CA SER A 154 -17.57 10.27 -17.63
C SER A 154 -17.57 9.31 -16.43
N ASP A 155 -17.16 9.78 -15.26
CA ASP A 155 -17.00 8.94 -14.07
C ASP A 155 -18.36 8.63 -13.44
N ASN A 156 -19.31 9.56 -13.57
CA ASN A 156 -20.69 9.39 -13.10
C ASN A 156 -21.39 8.23 -13.84
N ASN A 157 -21.24 8.10 -15.15
CA ASN A 157 -21.84 6.98 -15.90
C ASN A 157 -21.28 5.60 -15.51
N ILE A 158 -19.96 5.52 -15.27
CA ILE A 158 -19.31 4.30 -14.78
C ILE A 158 -19.85 3.95 -13.39
N TRP A 159 -19.95 4.93 -12.50
CA TRP A 159 -20.44 4.71 -11.15
C TRP A 159 -21.91 4.37 -11.08
N VAL A 160 -22.77 4.99 -11.88
CA VAL A 160 -24.19 4.61 -11.97
C VAL A 160 -24.34 3.13 -12.33
N THR A 161 -23.52 2.64 -13.26
CA THR A 161 -23.52 1.22 -13.65
C THR A 161 -23.06 0.32 -12.50
N ILE A 162 -21.94 0.67 -11.86
CA ILE A 162 -21.35 -0.11 -10.76
C ILE A 162 -22.28 -0.11 -9.54
N SER A 163 -22.72 1.06 -9.10
CA SER A 163 -23.61 1.26 -7.95
C SER A 163 -24.96 0.55 -8.15
N GLY A 164 -25.50 0.51 -9.36
CA GLY A 164 -26.73 -0.21 -9.68
C GLY A 164 -26.63 -1.73 -9.43
N TRP A 165 -25.45 -2.33 -9.58
CA TRP A 165 -25.23 -3.73 -9.21
C TRP A 165 -25.03 -3.89 -7.71
N PHE A 166 -24.21 -3.02 -7.09
CA PHE A 166 -23.97 -3.05 -5.65
C PHE A 166 -25.26 -2.84 -4.83
N GLY A 167 -26.18 -2.00 -5.30
CA GLY A 167 -27.47 -1.75 -4.65
C GLY A 167 -28.42 -2.96 -4.64
N LYS A 168 -28.10 -4.03 -5.37
CA LYS A 168 -28.85 -5.30 -5.38
C LYS A 168 -28.25 -6.36 -4.45
N GLN A 169 -27.08 -6.08 -3.85
CA GLN A 169 -26.37 -7.01 -2.98
C GLN A 169 -26.66 -6.70 -1.51
N ASP A 170 -26.70 -7.74 -0.68
CA ASP A 170 -26.89 -7.61 0.76
C ASP A 170 -25.77 -6.79 1.42
N LYS A 171 -26.10 -6.12 2.52
CA LYS A 171 -25.15 -5.31 3.29
C LYS A 171 -23.96 -6.15 3.75
N GLY A 172 -22.74 -5.66 3.51
CA GLY A 172 -21.50 -6.34 3.90
C GLY A 172 -21.26 -7.71 3.25
N SER A 173 -21.98 -8.07 2.19
CA SER A 173 -21.85 -9.39 1.54
C SER A 173 -20.76 -9.44 0.47
N VAL A 174 -20.45 -8.32 -0.18
CA VAL A 174 -19.57 -8.27 -1.35
C VAL A 174 -18.11 -8.23 -0.94
N VAL A 175 -17.30 -9.05 -1.59
CA VAL A 175 -15.84 -8.94 -1.59
C VAL A 175 -15.41 -8.08 -2.77
N TYR A 176 -14.79 -6.95 -2.50
CA TYR A 176 -14.10 -6.16 -3.51
C TYR A 176 -12.70 -6.72 -3.74
N ILE A 177 -12.29 -6.88 -4.99
CA ILE A 177 -10.97 -7.42 -5.35
C ILE A 177 -10.27 -6.42 -6.27
N ALA A 178 -9.13 -5.88 -5.82
CA ALA A 178 -8.29 -5.02 -6.63
C ALA A 178 -6.84 -5.04 -6.15
N PHE A 179 -5.91 -5.14 -7.10
CA PHE A 179 -4.47 -5.24 -6.83
C PHE A 179 -3.71 -3.94 -7.12
N GLY A 180 -4.42 -2.81 -7.12
CA GLY A 180 -3.83 -1.50 -7.38
C GLY A 180 -3.49 -1.27 -8.86
N SER A 181 -2.90 -0.11 -9.13
CA SER A 181 -2.55 0.34 -10.49
C SER A 181 -1.22 -0.21 -11.01
N GLU A 182 -0.44 -0.90 -10.17
CA GLU A 182 0.92 -1.34 -10.50
C GLU A 182 1.04 -2.86 -10.63
N VAL A 183 0.09 -3.62 -10.09
CA VAL A 183 0.06 -5.07 -10.24
C VAL A 183 -0.75 -5.42 -11.47
N SER A 184 -0.17 -6.24 -12.33
CA SER A 184 -0.87 -6.91 -13.42
C SER A 184 -0.69 -8.41 -13.25
N LEU A 185 -1.78 -9.16 -13.37
CA LEU A 185 -1.76 -10.60 -13.14
C LEU A 185 -1.39 -11.35 -14.42
N SER A 186 -0.52 -12.34 -14.27
CA SER A 186 -0.22 -13.35 -15.28
C SER A 186 -1.41 -14.28 -15.52
N GLN A 187 -1.40 -15.02 -16.63
CA GLN A 187 -2.43 -16.03 -16.93
C GLN A 187 -2.63 -17.03 -15.78
N GLY A 188 -1.54 -17.51 -15.18
CA GLY A 188 -1.61 -18.46 -14.07
C GLY A 188 -2.28 -17.87 -12.83
N GLU A 189 -1.91 -16.64 -12.46
CA GLU A 189 -2.52 -15.94 -11.32
C GLU A 189 -4.00 -15.63 -11.56
N ILE A 190 -4.38 -15.25 -12.79
CA ILE A 190 -5.78 -15.03 -13.17
C ILE A 190 -6.57 -16.33 -13.02
N THR A 191 -6.05 -17.44 -13.54
CA THR A 191 -6.69 -18.76 -13.46
C THR A 191 -6.91 -19.20 -12.01
N GLU A 192 -5.87 -19.20 -11.19
CA GLU A 192 -5.96 -19.64 -9.79
C GLU A 192 -6.87 -18.73 -8.96
N LEU A 193 -6.79 -17.42 -9.17
CA LEU A 193 -7.67 -16.47 -8.49
C LEU A 193 -9.13 -16.66 -8.92
N ALA A 194 -9.39 -16.85 -10.21
CA ALA A 194 -10.74 -17.13 -10.71
C ALA A 194 -11.32 -18.40 -10.07
N LEU A 195 -10.54 -19.50 -10.01
CA LEU A 195 -10.97 -20.73 -9.35
C LEU A 195 -11.28 -20.52 -7.86
N GLY A 196 -10.39 -19.84 -7.13
CA GLY A 196 -10.60 -19.54 -5.70
C GLY A 196 -11.84 -18.66 -5.45
N LEU A 197 -12.04 -17.64 -6.28
CA LEU A 197 -13.22 -16.78 -6.24
C LEU A 197 -14.51 -17.53 -6.58
N GLU A 198 -14.45 -18.45 -7.53
CA GLU A 198 -15.58 -19.30 -7.90
C GLU A 198 -15.99 -20.18 -6.72
N LEU A 199 -15.02 -20.90 -6.14
CA LEU A 199 -15.18 -21.80 -5.00
C LEU A 199 -15.68 -21.10 -3.73
N SER A 200 -15.35 -19.82 -3.55
CA SER A 200 -15.80 -19.05 -2.38
C SER A 200 -17.32 -18.93 -2.29
N GLY A 201 -18.04 -18.99 -3.43
CA GLY A 201 -19.48 -18.77 -3.50
C GLY A 201 -19.94 -17.35 -3.14
N LEU A 202 -19.02 -16.44 -2.77
CA LEU A 202 -19.36 -15.10 -2.29
C LEU A 202 -19.74 -14.17 -3.44
N PRO A 203 -20.55 -13.12 -3.16
CA PRO A 203 -20.70 -12.00 -4.07
C PRO A 203 -19.38 -11.25 -4.23
N LEU A 204 -19.00 -10.92 -5.48
CA LEU A 204 -17.67 -10.37 -5.76
C LEU A 204 -17.66 -9.28 -6.82
N PHE A 205 -16.81 -8.28 -6.62
CA PHE A 205 -16.51 -7.26 -7.63
C PHE A 205 -15.01 -7.23 -7.86
N TRP A 206 -14.56 -7.79 -8.97
CA TRP A 206 -13.14 -7.93 -9.29
C TRP A 206 -12.71 -6.95 -10.37
N VAL A 207 -11.86 -5.99 -9.99
CA VAL A 207 -11.15 -5.13 -10.95
C VAL A 207 -9.93 -5.90 -11.46
N LEU A 208 -10.01 -6.38 -12.69
CA LEU A 208 -8.98 -7.20 -13.31
C LEU A 208 -8.08 -6.34 -14.21
N ARG A 209 -6.78 -6.36 -13.90
CA ARG A 209 -5.73 -5.83 -14.76
C ARG A 209 -4.82 -6.98 -15.21
N LYS A 210 -4.76 -7.19 -16.52
CA LYS A 210 -3.98 -8.27 -17.13
C LYS A 210 -2.54 -7.84 -17.36
N SER A 211 -1.60 -8.79 -17.33
CA SER A 211 -0.21 -8.52 -17.73
C SER A 211 -0.05 -8.34 -19.23
N ASP A 212 -0.90 -9.02 -20.00
CA ASP A 212 -0.93 -8.99 -21.46
C ASP A 212 -2.37 -9.19 -21.94
N GLU A 213 -2.71 -8.64 -23.11
CA GLU A 213 -4.06 -8.76 -23.68
C GLU A 213 -4.43 -10.20 -24.03
N SER A 214 -3.44 -11.07 -24.29
CA SER A 214 -3.63 -12.52 -24.50
C SER A 214 -4.03 -13.28 -23.23
N CYS A 215 -3.94 -12.68 -22.05
CA CYS A 215 -4.40 -13.33 -20.84
C CYS A 215 -5.93 -13.38 -20.83
N GLU A 216 -6.52 -14.54 -20.60
CA GLU A 216 -7.95 -14.75 -20.64
C GLU A 216 -8.49 -15.24 -19.29
N LEU A 217 -9.75 -14.88 -19.01
CA LEU A 217 -10.49 -15.53 -17.93
C LEU A 217 -10.82 -16.96 -18.37
N LEU A 218 -10.96 -17.86 -17.40
CA LEU A 218 -11.46 -19.21 -17.66
C LEU A 218 -12.75 -19.15 -18.48
N GLU A 219 -12.84 -19.99 -19.50
CA GLU A 219 -14.03 -20.10 -20.33
C GLU A 219 -15.26 -20.33 -19.45
N GLY A 220 -16.33 -19.56 -19.68
CA GLY A 220 -17.56 -19.64 -18.89
C GLY A 220 -17.50 -18.99 -17.50
N PHE A 221 -16.38 -18.40 -17.06
CA PHE A 221 -16.26 -17.87 -15.69
C PHE A 221 -17.30 -16.79 -15.39
N LYS A 222 -17.49 -15.83 -16.32
CA LYS A 222 -18.47 -14.74 -16.15
C LYS A 222 -19.91 -15.27 -16.04
N GLU A 223 -20.21 -16.35 -16.75
CA GLU A 223 -21.49 -17.05 -16.73
C GLU A 223 -21.69 -17.77 -15.40
N ARG A 224 -20.66 -18.43 -14.88
CA ARG A 224 -20.71 -19.15 -13.59
C ARG A 224 -20.83 -18.21 -12.38
N ILE A 225 -20.33 -16.99 -12.47
CA ILE A 225 -20.52 -15.96 -11.44
C ILE A 225 -21.73 -15.05 -11.70
N LYS A 226 -22.50 -15.28 -12.76
CA LYS A 226 -23.59 -14.38 -13.18
C LYS A 226 -24.58 -14.18 -12.02
N GLY A 227 -24.95 -12.92 -11.79
CA GLY A 227 -25.86 -12.52 -10.70
C GLY A 227 -25.16 -12.26 -9.36
N ARG A 228 -24.10 -13.02 -9.04
CA ARG A 228 -23.31 -12.84 -7.81
C ARG A 228 -22.00 -12.09 -8.01
N GLY A 229 -21.51 -11.94 -9.23
CA GLY A 229 -20.21 -11.31 -9.45
C GLY A 229 -20.07 -10.49 -10.73
N ILE A 230 -19.16 -9.53 -10.69
CA ILE A 230 -18.71 -8.73 -11.82
C ILE A 230 -17.19 -8.82 -11.93
N VAL A 231 -16.69 -9.05 -13.15
CA VAL A 231 -15.31 -8.75 -13.52
C VAL A 231 -15.28 -7.46 -14.33
N TRP A 232 -14.57 -6.46 -13.80
CA TRP A 232 -14.44 -5.13 -14.36
C TRP A 232 -13.02 -4.94 -14.90
N THR A 233 -12.88 -4.69 -16.20
CA THR A 233 -11.56 -4.62 -16.88
C THR A 233 -11.13 -3.19 -17.22
N SER A 234 -11.87 -2.19 -16.76
CA SER A 234 -11.57 -0.77 -16.94
C SER A 234 -11.24 -0.13 -15.60
N TRP A 235 -10.92 1.17 -15.59
CA TRP A 235 -10.78 1.91 -14.34
C TRP A 235 -12.07 1.84 -13.52
N ALA A 236 -11.94 1.76 -12.19
CA ALA A 236 -13.04 1.70 -11.25
C ALA A 236 -12.81 2.69 -10.09
N PRO A 237 -13.86 3.40 -9.62
CA PRO A 237 -13.75 4.35 -8.53
C PRO A 237 -13.63 3.63 -7.18
N GLN A 238 -12.41 3.20 -6.83
CA GLN A 238 -12.12 2.38 -5.64
C GLN A 238 -12.70 2.96 -4.34
N LEU A 239 -12.58 4.27 -4.13
CA LEU A 239 -13.13 4.94 -2.94
C LEU A 239 -14.66 4.81 -2.86
N TRP A 240 -15.35 4.97 -3.98
CA TRP A 240 -16.81 4.83 -4.04
C TRP A 240 -17.24 3.40 -3.76
N ILE A 241 -16.55 2.43 -4.38
CA ILE A 241 -16.77 1.00 -4.13
C ILE A 241 -16.56 0.68 -2.66
N LEU A 242 -15.41 1.05 -2.09
CA LEU A 242 -15.09 0.81 -0.68
C LEU A 242 -16.05 1.53 0.28
N SER A 243 -16.65 2.65 -0.12
CA SER A 243 -17.64 3.36 0.68
C SER A 243 -19.02 2.67 0.68
N HIS A 244 -19.31 1.83 -0.31
CA HIS A 244 -20.63 1.22 -0.46
C HIS A 244 -20.95 0.22 0.66
N ASP A 245 -22.18 0.28 1.18
CA ASP A 245 -22.64 -0.51 2.33
C ASP A 245 -22.60 -2.03 2.09
N SER A 246 -22.82 -2.46 0.85
CA SER A 246 -22.74 -3.87 0.45
C SER A 246 -21.33 -4.46 0.49
N VAL A 247 -20.26 -3.66 0.52
CA VAL A 247 -18.89 -4.18 0.60
C VAL A 247 -18.56 -4.59 2.03
N GLY A 248 -18.27 -5.88 2.25
CA GLY A 248 -17.82 -6.40 3.55
C GLY A 248 -16.32 -6.66 3.62
N GLY A 249 -15.72 -7.04 2.49
CA GLY A 249 -14.32 -7.43 2.39
C GLY A 249 -13.58 -6.75 1.24
N PHE A 250 -12.26 -6.64 1.39
CA PHE A 250 -11.35 -6.13 0.37
C PHE A 250 -10.15 -7.06 0.22
N LEU A 251 -10.10 -7.80 -0.88
CA LEU A 251 -8.92 -8.53 -1.32
C LEU A 251 -7.97 -7.57 -2.04
N THR A 252 -6.81 -7.33 -1.44
CA THR A 252 -5.88 -6.29 -1.87
C THR A 252 -4.44 -6.78 -1.97
N HIS A 253 -3.70 -6.15 -2.88
CA HIS A 253 -2.25 -6.30 -3.03
C HIS A 253 -1.43 -5.80 -1.83
N CYS A 254 -2.05 -5.23 -0.79
CA CYS A 254 -1.35 -4.69 0.38
C CYS A 254 -0.47 -3.46 0.09
N GLY A 255 -0.74 -2.75 -1.00
CA GLY A 255 -0.25 -1.38 -1.17
C GLY A 255 -0.86 -0.48 -0.09
N ILE A 256 -0.05 0.41 0.47
CA ILE A 256 -0.45 1.12 1.67
C ILE A 256 -1.69 2.00 1.48
N ILE A 257 -1.81 2.66 0.34
CA ILE A 257 -2.96 3.53 0.06
C ILE A 257 -4.24 2.70 0.10
N SER A 258 -4.26 1.55 -0.57
CA SER A 258 -5.39 0.62 -0.54
C SER A 258 -5.70 0.11 0.87
N ILE A 259 -4.68 -0.19 1.68
CA ILE A 259 -4.89 -0.55 3.09
C ILE A 259 -5.59 0.59 3.84
N ILE A 260 -5.09 1.82 3.71
CA ILE A 260 -5.65 2.99 4.39
C ILE A 260 -7.11 3.21 3.98
N GLU A 261 -7.42 3.10 2.68
CA GLU A 261 -8.78 3.25 2.16
C GLU A 261 -9.71 2.13 2.65
N GLY A 262 -9.26 0.87 2.62
CA GLY A 262 -10.03 -0.25 3.14
C GLY A 262 -10.31 -0.12 4.63
N LEU A 263 -9.29 0.30 5.40
CA LEU A 263 -9.44 0.59 6.83
C LEU A 263 -10.40 1.77 7.05
N GLN A 264 -10.26 2.87 6.32
CA GLN A 264 -11.13 4.06 6.45
C GLN A 264 -12.63 3.70 6.44
N PHE A 265 -13.03 2.75 5.61
CA PHE A 265 -14.43 2.28 5.50
C PHE A 265 -14.74 1.02 6.31
N GLY A 266 -13.82 0.56 7.15
CA GLY A 266 -14.04 -0.59 8.04
C GLY A 266 -14.18 -1.93 7.32
N ARG A 267 -13.50 -2.11 6.18
CA ARG A 267 -13.59 -3.34 5.36
C ARG A 267 -12.60 -4.39 5.82
N ALA A 268 -13.04 -5.64 5.89
CA ALA A 268 -12.16 -6.77 6.22
C ALA A 268 -11.11 -6.97 5.12
N LEU A 269 -9.83 -6.82 5.47
CA LEU A 269 -8.74 -6.96 4.50
C LEU A 269 -8.37 -8.43 4.32
N VAL A 270 -8.40 -8.90 3.08
CA VAL A 270 -7.75 -10.13 2.64
C VAL A 270 -6.47 -9.71 1.93
N MET A 271 -5.34 -10.14 2.44
CA MET A 271 -4.02 -9.61 2.07
C MET A 271 -3.29 -10.59 1.17
N LEU A 272 -3.10 -10.22 -0.09
CA LEU A 272 -2.39 -11.02 -1.09
C LEU A 272 -1.27 -10.16 -1.72
N PRO A 273 -0.06 -10.11 -1.13
CA PRO A 273 1.02 -9.28 -1.63
C PRO A 273 1.66 -9.85 -2.91
N PHE A 274 2.10 -8.98 -3.80
CA PHE A 274 2.72 -9.33 -5.09
C PHE A 274 4.14 -8.77 -5.26
N GLN A 275 4.43 -7.54 -4.79
CA GLN A 275 5.73 -6.90 -5.04
C GLN A 275 6.10 -5.83 -4.01
N ALA A 276 7.31 -5.29 -4.14
CA ALA A 276 7.83 -4.17 -3.36
C ALA A 276 7.69 -4.37 -1.83
N ASP A 277 7.01 -3.48 -1.12
CA ASP A 277 6.83 -3.45 0.33
C ASP A 277 5.55 -4.17 0.80
N GLN A 278 4.75 -4.69 -0.12
CA GLN A 278 3.43 -5.26 0.16
C GLN A 278 3.48 -6.41 1.16
N GLY A 279 4.48 -7.29 1.04
CA GLY A 279 4.70 -8.40 1.98
C GLY A 279 5.02 -7.93 3.40
N LEU A 280 5.79 -6.85 3.53
CA LEU A 280 6.10 -6.24 4.83
C LEU A 280 4.85 -5.59 5.44
N ASN A 281 4.10 -4.85 4.62
CA ASN A 281 2.84 -4.23 5.03
C ASN A 281 1.86 -5.28 5.58
N ALA A 282 1.69 -6.39 4.87
CA ALA A 282 0.80 -7.48 5.29
C ALA A 282 1.19 -8.07 6.65
N ARG A 283 2.49 -8.30 6.89
CA ARG A 283 3.00 -8.89 8.14
C ARG A 283 2.85 -7.95 9.34
N ILE A 284 3.19 -6.68 9.17
CA ILE A 284 3.07 -5.69 10.24
C ILE A 284 1.60 -5.49 10.61
N LEU A 285 0.71 -5.39 9.63
CA LEU A 285 -0.72 -5.22 9.89
C LEU A 285 -1.33 -6.45 10.56
N LYS A 286 -0.99 -7.66 10.11
CA LYS A 286 -1.43 -8.90 10.77
C LYS A 286 -1.09 -8.88 12.26
N ARG A 287 0.11 -8.47 12.64
CA ARG A 287 0.54 -8.37 14.04
C ARG A 287 -0.20 -7.26 14.80
N ASN A 288 -0.24 -6.05 14.25
CA ASN A 288 -0.85 -4.90 14.91
C ASN A 288 -2.35 -5.12 15.14
N TRP A 289 -3.02 -5.83 14.23
CA TRP A 289 -4.45 -6.08 14.30
C TRP A 289 -4.85 -7.33 15.08
N SER A 290 -3.96 -8.31 15.23
CA SER A 290 -4.16 -9.49 16.08
C SER A 290 -3.80 -9.26 17.56
N GLY A 291 -3.04 -8.21 17.88
CA GLY A 291 -2.55 -7.93 19.24
C GLY A 291 -3.43 -7.03 20.12
N LYS A 292 -3.03 -6.84 21.38
CA LYS A 292 -3.69 -5.96 22.39
C LYS A 292 -3.90 -4.51 21.90
N LYS A 293 -3.02 -4.01 21.02
CA LYS A 293 -3.09 -2.66 20.42
C LYS A 293 -4.41 -2.42 19.65
N SER A 294 -4.95 -3.43 18.97
CA SER A 294 -6.25 -3.31 18.28
C SER A 294 -7.43 -3.20 19.25
N GLN A 295 -7.33 -3.86 20.41
CA GLN A 295 -8.35 -3.78 21.48
C GLN A 295 -8.32 -2.42 22.20
N GLU A 296 -7.15 -1.82 22.37
CA GLU A 296 -6.97 -0.51 23.01
C GLU A 296 -7.40 0.65 22.09
N MET A 297 -7.06 0.58 20.80
CA MET A 297 -7.54 1.52 19.79
C MET A 297 -9.08 1.46 19.60
N ARG A 298 -9.70 0.30 19.83
CA ARG A 298 -11.17 0.14 19.89
C ARG A 298 -11.81 0.81 21.12
N LYS A 299 -11.13 0.81 22.27
CA LYS A 299 -11.66 1.37 23.54
C LYS A 299 -11.55 2.88 23.63
N THR A 300 -10.53 3.48 23.02
CA THR A 300 -10.24 4.92 23.15
C THR A 300 -11.02 5.81 22.19
N GLY A 301 -11.84 5.25 21.28
CA GLY A 301 -12.61 6.04 20.31
C GLY A 301 -11.75 6.77 19.27
N ARG A 302 -10.43 6.52 19.22
CA ARG A 302 -9.48 7.19 18.31
C ARG A 302 -9.54 6.71 16.86
N LEU A 303 -10.46 5.79 16.56
CA LEU A 303 -10.86 5.34 15.22
C LEU A 303 -12.34 5.68 14.91
N GLN A 304 -12.89 6.75 15.51
CA GLN A 304 -14.28 7.16 15.27
C GLN A 304 -14.54 7.39 13.78
N GLY A 305 -15.42 6.55 13.22
CA GLY A 305 -15.74 6.46 11.79
C GLY A 305 -15.77 5.01 11.28
N MET A 306 -14.91 4.14 11.84
CA MET A 306 -14.83 2.73 11.43
C MET A 306 -15.74 1.85 12.29
N LYS A 307 -17.01 1.68 11.87
CA LYS A 307 -17.88 0.62 12.43
C LYS A 307 -17.45 -0.72 11.84
N TRP A 308 -16.82 -1.57 12.63
CA TRP A 308 -16.43 -2.92 12.21
C TRP A 308 -17.56 -3.92 12.46
N PRO A 309 -17.81 -4.90 11.56
CA PRO A 309 -18.74 -5.99 11.83
C PRO A 309 -18.27 -6.77 13.06
N LYS A 310 -19.14 -6.94 14.07
CA LYS A 310 -18.87 -7.91 15.14
C LYS A 310 -18.79 -9.31 14.50
N ARG A 311 -17.82 -10.10 14.95
CA ARG A 311 -17.68 -11.51 14.55
C ARG A 311 -18.98 -12.27 14.80
#